data_AF-A0A7V8LJ24-F1
#
_entry.id   AF-A0A7V8LJ24-F1
#
_cell.length_a   1.000
_cell.length_b   1.000
_cell.length_c   1.000
_cell.angle_alpha   90.00
_cell.angle_beta   90.00
_cell.angle_gamma   90.00
#
_symmetry.space_group_name_H-M   'P 1'
#
loop_
_entity.id
_entity.type
_entity.pdbx_description
1 polymer ?
#
loop_
_entity_poly.entity_id
_entity_poly.type
_entity_poly.pdbx_seq_one_letter_code
_entity_poly.pdbx_strand_id
1 'polypeptide(L)'
;PAPRPTPSTASSPAPAAPRPAIPDAPATSRPAPSSAPQKPADAAAPAPETIALASRIVESKAVRQPVGVVARILELAETESRKNVIAERAGVHHSVVTKVLEAAESQRRHGLQAVS
;
A
#
# COMPACT_ATOMS: atom_id res chain seq x y z
N PRO A 1 -25.64 -13.69 -66.76
CA PRO A 1 -26.80 -13.47 -65.85
C PRO A 1 -26.39 -12.66 -64.60
N ALA A 2 -26.86 -11.42 -64.51
CA ALA A 2 -26.54 -10.50 -63.41
C ALA A 2 -27.60 -10.58 -62.29
N PRO A 3 -27.23 -10.49 -61.01
CA PRO A 3 -28.18 -10.50 -59.89
C PRO A 3 -28.90 -9.15 -59.75
N ARG A 4 -30.22 -9.18 -59.52
CA ARG A 4 -31.06 -7.99 -59.22
C ARG A 4 -30.85 -7.54 -57.77
N PRO A 5 -30.79 -6.22 -57.49
CA PRO A 5 -30.84 -5.71 -56.12
C PRO A 5 -32.28 -5.69 -55.58
N THR A 6 -32.48 -6.14 -54.34
CA THR A 6 -33.71 -5.95 -53.55
C THR A 6 -33.55 -4.71 -52.64
N PRO A 7 -34.60 -3.88 -52.45
CA PRO A 7 -34.50 -2.70 -51.60
C PRO A 7 -34.53 -3.06 -50.10
N SER A 8 -33.67 -2.39 -49.32
CA SER A 8 -33.58 -2.45 -47.86
C SER A 8 -34.88 -2.07 -47.17
N THR A 9 -35.39 -2.95 -46.30
CA THR A 9 -36.43 -2.60 -45.33
C THR A 9 -35.78 -1.86 -44.16
N ALA A 10 -35.87 -0.53 -44.15
CA ALA A 10 -35.50 0.29 -43.02
C ALA A 10 -36.43 0.01 -41.83
N SER A 11 -35.88 -0.43 -40.70
CA SER A 11 -36.61 -0.56 -39.44
C SER A 11 -36.79 0.82 -38.82
N SER A 12 -38.03 1.29 -38.70
CA SER A 12 -38.37 2.58 -38.12
C SER A 12 -38.15 2.56 -36.60
N PRO A 13 -37.35 3.47 -36.01
CA PRO A 13 -37.30 3.59 -34.56
C PRO A 13 -38.58 4.27 -34.03
N ALA A 14 -39.20 3.68 -33.01
CA ALA A 14 -40.36 4.26 -32.33
C ALA A 14 -39.98 5.55 -31.57
N PRO A 15 -40.86 6.57 -31.49
CA PRO A 15 -40.58 7.78 -30.74
C PRO A 15 -40.51 7.51 -29.23
N ALA A 16 -39.42 7.94 -28.60
CA ALA A 16 -39.27 7.88 -27.14
C ALA A 16 -40.25 8.86 -26.46
N ALA A 17 -40.99 8.38 -25.45
CA ALA A 17 -41.88 9.21 -24.65
C ALA A 17 -41.09 10.27 -23.86
N PRO A 18 -41.59 11.52 -23.76
CA PRO A 18 -40.94 12.56 -22.96
C PRO A 18 -41.04 12.22 -21.47
N ARG A 19 -39.88 12.13 -20.80
CA ARG A 19 -39.82 11.99 -19.34
C ARG A 19 -40.10 13.35 -18.69
N PRO A 20 -40.92 13.43 -17.62
CA PRO A 20 -41.10 14.67 -16.88
C PRO A 20 -39.77 15.09 -16.22
N ALA A 21 -39.43 16.37 -16.35
CA ALA A 21 -38.28 16.95 -15.67
C ALA A 21 -38.57 17.04 -14.17
N ILE A 22 -37.81 16.29 -13.38
CA ILE A 22 -37.83 16.38 -11.93
C ILE A 22 -37.04 17.65 -11.56
N PRO A 23 -37.56 18.55 -10.71
CA PRO A 23 -36.83 19.72 -10.24
C PRO A 23 -35.51 19.31 -9.56
N ASP A 24 -34.40 19.94 -9.97
CA ASP A 24 -33.09 19.80 -9.35
C ASP A 24 -33.18 20.05 -7.83
N ALA A 25 -32.76 19.07 -7.05
CA ALA A 25 -32.60 19.24 -5.61
C ALA A 25 -31.47 20.24 -5.33
N PRO A 26 -31.57 21.09 -4.30
CA PRO A 26 -30.50 22.01 -3.97
C PRO A 26 -29.22 21.22 -3.67
N ALA A 27 -28.16 21.50 -4.43
CA ALA A 27 -26.83 20.94 -4.20
C ALA A 27 -26.33 21.45 -2.84
N THR A 28 -26.60 20.69 -1.78
CA THR A 28 -25.87 20.88 -0.54
C THR A 28 -24.43 20.44 -0.81
N SER A 29 -23.54 21.41 -0.91
CA SER A 29 -22.10 21.16 -0.99
C SER A 29 -21.72 20.28 0.19
N ARG A 30 -21.43 19.00 -0.06
CA ARG A 30 -20.85 18.11 0.95
C ARG A 30 -19.56 18.78 1.42
N PRO A 31 -19.42 19.14 2.70
CA PRO A 31 -18.17 19.68 3.19
C PRO A 31 -17.08 18.65 2.90
N ALA A 32 -16.03 19.06 2.18
CA ALA A 32 -14.84 18.25 2.05
C ALA A 32 -14.36 17.86 3.47
N PRO A 33 -13.89 16.63 3.71
CA PRO A 33 -13.26 16.34 4.99
C PRO A 33 -12.15 17.37 5.16
N SER A 34 -12.28 18.20 6.20
CA SER A 34 -11.29 19.19 6.57
C SER A 34 -9.94 18.49 6.52
N SER A 35 -9.01 19.01 5.70
CA SER A 35 -7.61 18.65 5.80
C SER A 35 -7.13 19.16 7.16
N ALA A 36 -7.50 18.42 8.22
CA ALA A 36 -6.85 18.53 9.49
C ALA A 36 -5.36 18.35 9.16
N PRO A 37 -4.48 19.30 9.56
CA PRO A 37 -3.06 19.05 9.46
C PRO A 37 -2.84 17.72 10.16
N GLN A 38 -2.46 16.69 9.39
CA GLN A 38 -1.98 15.45 9.95
C GLN A 38 -0.74 15.86 10.71
N LYS A 39 -0.92 16.16 12.01
CA LYS A 39 0.16 16.31 12.95
C LYS A 39 1.08 15.14 12.62
N PRO A 40 2.36 15.36 12.26
CA PRO A 40 3.25 14.24 12.05
C PRO A 40 3.05 13.41 13.29
N ALA A 41 2.60 12.18 13.09
CA ALA A 41 2.39 11.28 14.20
C ALA A 41 3.64 11.45 15.05
N ASP A 42 3.42 11.67 16.33
CA ASP A 42 4.42 11.39 17.33
C ASP A 42 4.68 9.88 17.19
N ALA A 43 5.36 9.52 16.10
CA ALA A 43 5.83 8.21 15.81
C ALA A 43 6.96 8.14 16.79
N ALA A 44 6.63 7.61 17.98
CA ALA A 44 7.61 7.26 18.98
C ALA A 44 8.82 6.74 18.24
N ALA A 45 9.96 7.40 18.42
CA ALA A 45 11.18 6.96 17.77
C ALA A 45 11.31 5.44 17.98
N PRO A 46 11.65 4.67 16.94
CA PRO A 46 11.65 3.22 17.03
C PRO A 46 12.43 2.80 18.27
N ALA A 47 11.90 1.82 19.01
CA ALA A 47 12.46 1.44 20.30
C ALA A 47 13.99 1.26 20.20
N PRO A 48 14.75 1.71 21.20
CA PRO A 48 16.21 1.75 21.10
C PRO A 48 16.82 0.36 20.85
N GLU A 49 16.19 -0.70 21.34
CA GLU A 49 16.53 -2.09 21.03
C GLU A 49 16.35 -2.43 19.53
N THR A 50 15.30 -1.91 18.89
CA THR A 50 15.01 -2.11 17.46
C THR A 50 16.05 -1.39 16.59
N ILE A 51 16.48 -0.20 17.00
CA ILE A 51 17.56 0.53 16.34
C ILE A 51 18.89 -0.22 16.50
N ALA A 52 19.20 -0.73 17.70
CA ALA A 52 20.41 -1.49 17.94
C ALA A 52 20.45 -2.79 17.12
N LEU A 53 19.33 -3.50 17.02
CA LEU A 53 19.20 -4.70 16.17
C LEU A 53 19.38 -4.35 14.69
N ALA A 54 18.70 -3.29 14.21
CA ALA A 54 18.84 -2.81 12.85
C ALA A 54 20.29 -2.41 12.51
N SER A 55 20.98 -1.73 13.42
CA SER A 55 22.39 -1.36 13.26
C SER A 55 23.28 -2.59 13.05
N ARG A 56 23.11 -3.63 13.87
CA ARG A 56 23.88 -4.87 13.75
C ARG A 56 23.60 -5.62 12.44
N ILE A 57 22.34 -5.60 11.96
CA ILE A 57 21.96 -6.21 10.67
C ILE A 57 22.63 -5.50 9.50
N VAL A 58 22.77 -4.16 9.58
CA VAL A 58 23.46 -3.39 8.54
C VAL A 58 24.97 -3.59 8.61
N GLU A 59 25.56 -3.63 9.81
CA GLU A 59 26.98 -3.94 10.01
C GLU A 59 27.38 -5.32 9.49
N SER A 60 26.51 -6.33 9.65
CA SER A 60 26.74 -7.67 9.12
C SER A 60 26.65 -7.76 7.59
N LYS A 61 26.36 -6.64 6.91
CA LYS A 61 26.19 -6.53 5.45
C LYS A 61 25.11 -7.46 4.89
N ALA A 62 24.19 -7.93 5.73
CA ALA A 62 23.08 -8.79 5.29
C ALA A 62 22.12 -8.05 4.34
N VAL A 63 21.97 -6.73 4.52
CA VAL A 63 21.08 -5.88 3.72
C VAL A 63 21.77 -4.56 3.38
N ARG A 64 21.61 -4.08 2.14
CA ARG A 64 22.17 -2.79 1.66
C ARG A 64 21.29 -1.56 1.98
N GLN A 65 20.35 -1.71 2.89
CA GLN A 65 19.42 -0.65 3.25
C GLN A 65 19.95 0.13 4.46
N PRO A 66 19.63 1.44 4.56
CA PRO A 66 20.02 2.23 5.71
C PRO A 66 19.32 1.74 6.98
N VAL A 67 19.96 1.96 8.14
CA VAL A 67 19.46 1.53 9.46
C VAL A 67 18.04 2.01 9.73
N GLY A 68 17.69 3.23 9.34
CA GLY A 68 16.34 3.78 9.53
C GLY A 68 15.25 3.01 8.78
N VAL A 69 15.54 2.51 7.56
CA VAL A 69 14.60 1.69 6.79
C VAL A 69 14.45 0.30 7.43
N VAL A 70 15.55 -0.30 7.87
CA VAL A 70 15.53 -1.60 8.57
C VAL A 70 14.76 -1.50 9.89
N ALA A 71 15.00 -0.46 10.69
CA ALA A 71 14.30 -0.21 11.95
C ALA A 71 12.80 -0.03 11.71
N ARG A 72 12.42 0.73 10.68
CA ARG A 72 11.02 0.92 10.30
C ARG A 72 10.33 -0.38 9.84
N ILE A 73 11.05 -1.25 9.12
CA ILE A 73 10.53 -2.58 8.75
C ILE A 73 10.30 -3.44 10.00
N LEU A 74 11.23 -3.43 10.95
CA LEU A 74 11.11 -4.20 12.19
C LEU A 74 9.94 -3.70 13.06
N GLU A 75 9.79 -2.39 13.20
CA GLU A 75 8.66 -1.78 13.92
C GLU A 75 7.32 -2.15 13.28
N LEU A 76 7.21 -2.02 11.94
CA LEU A 76 6.00 -2.43 11.22
C LEU A 76 5.72 -3.93 11.38
N ALA A 77 6.76 -4.76 11.43
CA ALA A 77 6.62 -6.21 11.57
C ALA A 77 6.11 -6.66 12.95
N GLU A 78 6.20 -5.82 13.98
CA GLU A 78 5.63 -6.12 15.30
C GLU A 78 4.09 -6.08 15.29
N THR A 79 3.51 -5.22 14.44
CA THR A 79 2.05 -5.01 14.36
C THR A 79 1.42 -5.68 13.14
N GLU A 80 2.20 -5.90 12.08
CA GLU A 80 1.72 -6.42 10.80
C GLU A 80 2.55 -7.64 10.38
N SER A 81 1.90 -8.77 10.09
CA SER A 81 2.58 -10.00 9.64
C SER A 81 2.68 -10.09 8.12
N ARG A 82 1.86 -9.35 7.37
CA ARG A 82 1.84 -9.43 5.91
C ARG A 82 2.99 -8.63 5.31
N LYS A 83 3.98 -9.36 4.78
CA LYS A 83 5.18 -8.77 4.14
C LYS A 83 4.87 -7.74 3.05
N ASN A 84 3.79 -7.93 2.29
CA ASN A 84 3.40 -6.98 1.24
C ASN A 84 2.94 -5.64 1.81
N VAL A 85 2.20 -5.65 2.92
CA VAL A 85 1.72 -4.42 3.59
C VAL A 85 2.89 -3.66 4.21
N ILE A 86 3.83 -4.38 4.82
CA ILE A 86 5.06 -3.79 5.37
C ILE A 86 5.89 -3.16 4.25
N ALA A 87 6.06 -3.87 3.14
CA ALA A 87 6.80 -3.42 1.97
C ALA A 87 6.22 -2.12 1.40
N GLU A 88 4.90 -2.06 1.25
CA GLU A 88 4.17 -0.86 0.80
C GLU A 88 4.37 0.32 1.76
N ARG A 89 4.18 0.10 3.07
CA ARG A 89 4.30 1.15 4.09
C ARG A 89 5.74 1.64 4.32
N ALA A 90 6.73 0.78 4.07
CA ALA A 90 8.14 1.12 4.15
C ALA A 90 8.72 1.62 2.81
N GLY A 91 7.95 1.56 1.71
CA GLY A 91 8.41 1.98 0.38
C GLY A 91 9.50 1.07 -0.21
N VAL A 92 9.54 -0.20 0.15
CA VAL A 92 10.55 -1.18 -0.31
C VAL A 92 9.92 -2.38 -0.99
N HIS A 93 10.73 -3.19 -1.68
CA HIS A 93 10.24 -4.44 -2.26
C HIS A 93 10.06 -5.53 -1.18
N HIS A 94 9.06 -6.40 -1.33
CA HIS A 94 8.79 -7.50 -0.38
C HIS A 94 10.00 -8.41 -0.13
N SER A 95 10.88 -8.54 -1.13
CA SER A 95 12.11 -9.33 -1.03
C SER A 95 13.08 -8.74 -0.02
N VAL A 96 13.12 -7.41 0.11
CA VAL A 96 13.92 -6.70 1.13
C VAL A 96 13.37 -6.98 2.51
N VAL A 97 12.05 -6.89 2.69
CA VAL A 97 11.37 -7.21 3.96
C VAL A 97 11.69 -8.65 4.39
N THR A 98 11.61 -9.60 3.46
CA THR A 98 11.93 -11.00 3.76
C THR A 98 13.37 -11.16 4.24
N LYS A 99 14.35 -10.55 3.55
CA LYS A 99 15.76 -10.61 3.93
C LYS A 99 16.03 -9.95 5.29
N VAL A 100 15.37 -8.83 5.57
CA VAL A 100 15.48 -8.13 6.87
C VAL A 100 14.97 -9.02 8.01
N LEU A 101 13.80 -9.63 7.85
CA LEU A 101 13.23 -10.52 8.87
C LEU A 101 14.08 -11.77 9.11
N GLU A 102 14.62 -12.37 8.03
CA GLU A 102 15.53 -13.51 8.13
C GLU A 102 16.84 -13.15 8.85
N ALA A 103 17.42 -11.99 8.51
CA ALA A 103 18.62 -11.48 9.18
C ALA A 103 18.38 -11.16 10.65
N ALA A 104 17.21 -10.61 10.99
CA ALA A 104 16.82 -10.35 12.38
C ALA A 104 16.73 -11.65 13.19
N GLU A 105 16.13 -12.70 12.63
CA GLU A 105 16.03 -14.00 13.28
C GLU A 105 17.40 -14.69 13.42
N SER A 106 18.24 -14.61 12.39
CA SER A 106 19.64 -15.05 12.48
C SER A 106 20.37 -14.34 13.62
N GLN A 107 20.20 -13.02 13.74
CA GLN A 107 20.87 -12.24 14.79
C GLN A 107 20.36 -12.55 16.20
N ARG A 108 19.06 -12.81 16.36
CA ARG A 108 18.49 -13.31 17.63
C ARG A 108 19.15 -14.64 18.02
N ARG A 109 19.26 -15.58 17.08
CA ARG A 109 19.90 -16.89 17.32
C ARG A 109 21.39 -16.77 17.66
N HIS A 110 22.13 -15.90 16.98
CA HIS A 110 23.53 -15.62 17.32
C HIS A 110 23.68 -15.01 18.71
N GLY A 111 22.77 -14.10 19.09
CA GLY A 111 22.75 -13.53 20.44
C GLY A 111 22.57 -14.58 21.53
N LEU A 112 21.71 -15.59 21.31
CA LEU A 112 21.49 -16.67 22.28
C LEU A 112 22.70 -17.61 22.40
N GLN A 113 23.39 -17.91 21.29
CA GLN A 113 24.59 -18.75 21.32
C GLN A 113 25.80 -18.07 21.99
N ALA A 114 25.89 -16.74 21.94
CA ALA A 114 26.99 -16.00 22.55
C ALA A 114 26.91 -15.89 24.09
N VAL A 115 25.79 -16.29 24.70
CA VAL A 115 25.51 -16.18 26.14
C VAL A 115 25.42 -17.57 26.81
N SER A 116 25.78 -18.63 26.08
CA SER A 116 25.77 -20.03 26.57
C SER A 116 27.15 -20.52 27.00
#